data_AF-A0A966SJC2-F1
#
_entry.id   AF-A0A966SJC2-F1
#
_cell.length_a   1.000
_cell.length_b   1.000
_cell.length_c   1.000
_cell.angle_alpha   90.00
_cell.angle_beta   90.00
_cell.angle_gamma   90.00
#
_symmetry.space_group_name_H-M   'P 1'
#
loop_
_entity.id
_entity.type
_entity.pdbx_description
1 polymer ?
#
loop_
_entity_poly.entity_id
_entity_poly.type
_entity_poly.pdbx_seq_one_letter_code
_entity_poly.pdbx_strand_id
1 'polypeptide(L)'
;MQLPHTRSCFVCGEANLHGLRLRFHADGPRVTTRFTPQAEHIGFKGVTHGGLLATVLDEIMVWAVAASTRRFAYCAELTEYVESRHPALLKE
;
A
#
# COMPACT_ATOMS: atom_id res chain seq x y z
N MET A 1 13.95 -2.99 -9.62
CA MET A 1 13.26 -2.51 -10.84
C MET A 1 11.94 -1.87 -10.45
N GLN A 2 11.62 -0.66 -10.94
CA GLN A 2 10.31 -0.05 -10.71
C GLN A 2 9.22 -0.82 -11.47
N LEU A 3 8.09 -1.08 -10.81
CA LEU A 3 6.95 -1.80 -11.39
C LEU A 3 6.03 -0.84 -12.16
N PRO A 4 5.31 -1.32 -13.20
CA PRO A 4 4.36 -0.51 -13.94
C PRO A 4 3.16 -0.12 -13.05
N HIS A 5 2.47 0.96 -13.42
CA HIS A 5 1.33 1.47 -12.68
C HIS A 5 0.24 1.98 -13.62
N THR A 6 -1.02 1.90 -13.16
CA THR A 6 -2.16 2.47 -13.87
C THR A 6 -2.33 3.92 -13.47
N ARG A 7 -2.35 4.85 -14.44
CA ARG A 7 -2.30 6.31 -14.20
C ARG A 7 -3.32 6.83 -13.17
N SER A 8 -4.54 6.29 -13.17
CA SER A 8 -5.65 6.70 -12.29
C SER A 8 -5.84 5.81 -11.06
N CYS A 9 -5.01 4.78 -10.87
CA CYS A 9 -5.14 3.89 -9.72
C CYS A 9 -5.04 4.68 -8.40
N PHE A 10 -5.90 4.33 -7.43
CA PHE A 10 -5.88 4.95 -6.11
C PHE A 10 -4.54 4.73 -5.39
N VAL A 11 -3.89 3.57 -5.56
CA VAL A 11 -2.66 3.24 -4.84
C VAL A 11 -1.43 3.73 -5.58
N CYS A 12 -1.24 3.31 -6.84
CA CYS A 12 0.00 3.55 -7.59
C CYS A 12 -0.10 4.63 -8.68
N GLY A 13 -1.29 5.19 -8.92
CA GLY A 13 -1.52 6.12 -10.03
C GLY A 13 -1.00 7.52 -9.74
N GLU A 14 0.12 7.90 -10.36
CA GLU A 14 0.74 9.22 -10.16
C GLU A 14 -0.14 10.40 -10.58
N ALA A 15 -1.12 10.18 -11.48
CA ALA A 15 -2.06 11.20 -11.93
C ALA A 15 -3.33 11.28 -11.05
N ASN A 16 -3.52 10.38 -10.09
CA ASN A 16 -4.64 10.45 -9.16
C ASN A 16 -4.31 11.39 -8.00
N LEU A 17 -4.82 12.63 -8.06
CA LEU A 17 -4.59 13.65 -7.03
C LEU A 17 -5.16 13.26 -5.65
N HIS A 18 -6.16 12.38 -5.64
CA HIS A 18 -6.79 11.85 -4.43
C HIS A 18 -6.24 10.47 -4.03
N GLY A 19 -5.26 9.95 -4.77
CA GLY A 19 -4.63 8.66 -4.51
C GLY A 19 -3.35 8.78 -3.67
N LEU A 20 -2.89 7.63 -3.19
CA LEU A 20 -1.67 7.47 -2.40
C LEU A 20 -0.39 7.68 -3.22
N ARG A 21 -0.46 7.54 -4.55
CA ARG A 21 0.63 7.81 -5.50
C ARG A 21 1.94 7.07 -5.15
N LEU A 22 1.81 5.82 -4.72
CA LEU A 22 2.92 4.97 -4.29
C LEU A 22 3.69 4.38 -5.46
N ARG A 23 5.01 4.26 -5.30
CA ARG A 23 5.90 3.60 -6.25
C ARG A 23 6.41 2.27 -5.70
N PHE A 24 6.20 1.22 -6.48
CA PHE A 24 6.60 -0.14 -6.12
C PHE A 24 7.87 -0.55 -6.85
N HIS A 25 8.73 -1.29 -6.16
CA HIS A 25 9.99 -1.78 -6.70
C HIS A 25 10.13 -3.28 -6.41
N ALA A 26 10.46 -4.05 -7.45
CA ALA A 26 10.77 -5.47 -7.34
C ALA A 26 12.28 -5.73 -7.36
N ASP A 27 12.71 -6.66 -6.51
CA ASP A 27 14.02 -7.30 -6.49
C ASP A 27 13.81 -8.82 -6.38
N GLY A 28 13.85 -9.50 -7.53
CA GLY A 28 13.38 -10.89 -7.64
C GLY A 28 11.93 -11.02 -7.15
N PRO A 29 11.63 -11.92 -6.19
CA PRO A 29 10.29 -12.11 -5.63
C PRO A 29 9.90 -11.05 -4.59
N ARG A 30 10.85 -10.22 -4.14
CA ARG A 30 10.60 -9.21 -3.11
C ARG A 30 10.08 -7.95 -3.75
N VAL A 31 8.93 -7.45 -3.28
CA VAL A 31 8.39 -6.15 -3.67
C VAL A 31 8.39 -5.21 -2.48
N THR A 32 8.76 -3.96 -2.71
CA THR A 32 8.86 -2.92 -1.69
C THR A 32 8.19 -1.63 -2.14
N THR A 33 7.66 -0.88 -1.18
CA THR A 33 7.10 0.46 -1.36
C THR A 33 7.34 1.28 -0.09
N ARG A 34 7.16 2.60 -0.17
CA ARG A 34 7.20 3.50 0.99
C ARG A 34 5.90 4.28 1.07
N PHE A 35 5.17 4.09 2.14
CA PHE A 35 3.98 4.84 2.48
C PHE A 35 4.26 5.75 3.68
N THR A 36 3.98 7.03 3.53
CA THR A 36 4.05 8.02 4.60
C THR A 36 2.65 8.57 4.85
N PRO A 37 1.99 8.16 5.94
CA PRO A 37 0.66 8.65 6.29
C PRO A 37 0.63 10.18 6.40
N GLN A 38 -0.50 10.77 6.01
CA GLN A 38 -0.79 12.20 6.13
C GLN A 38 -1.97 12.37 7.10
N ALA A 39 -2.28 13.61 7.48
CA ALA A 39 -3.37 13.90 8.41
C ALA A 39 -4.73 13.35 7.90
N GLU A 40 -4.95 13.41 6.59
CA GLU A 40 -6.18 12.92 5.94
C GLU A 40 -6.29 11.39 5.92
N HIS A 41 -5.20 10.68 6.25
CA HIS A 41 -5.16 9.22 6.31
C HIS A 41 -5.45 8.68 7.72
N ILE A 42 -5.73 9.54 8.70
CA ILE A 42 -6.04 9.13 10.08
C ILE A 42 -7.42 8.48 10.12
N GLY A 43 -7.52 7.29 10.72
CA GLY A 43 -8.80 6.64 11.01
C GLY A 43 -9.25 6.81 12.46
N PHE A 44 -8.33 6.70 13.42
CA PHE A 44 -8.65 6.78 14.84
C PHE A 44 -7.51 7.40 15.65
N LYS A 45 -7.78 8.47 16.40
CA LYS A 45 -6.87 9.08 17.39
C LYS A 45 -5.39 9.14 16.96
N GLY A 46 -5.12 9.77 15.81
CA GLY A 46 -3.75 9.94 15.29
C GLY A 46 -3.13 8.68 14.69
N VAL A 47 -3.87 7.57 14.60
CA VAL A 47 -3.47 6.32 13.96
C VAL A 47 -3.99 6.30 12.52
N THR A 48 -3.13 5.85 11.62
CA THR A 48 -3.48 5.63 10.21
C THR A 48 -4.67 4.68 10.10
N HIS A 49 -5.62 5.00 9.23
CA HIS A 49 -6.80 4.18 9.00
C HIS A 49 -6.39 2.76 8.56
N GLY A 50 -6.88 1.74 9.27
CA GLY A 50 -6.55 0.33 8.99
C GLY A 50 -6.81 -0.05 7.54
N GLY A 51 -7.98 0.32 6.99
CA GLY A 51 -8.30 0.07 5.57
C GLY A 51 -7.33 0.70 4.56
N LEU A 52 -6.61 1.78 4.90
CA LEU A 52 -5.56 2.31 4.01
C LEU A 52 -4.30 1.44 4.08
N LEU A 53 -3.93 0.95 5.26
CA LEU A 53 -2.86 -0.05 5.39
C LEU A 53 -3.21 -1.33 4.64
N ALA A 54 -4.45 -1.83 4.80
CA ALA A 54 -4.98 -2.96 4.05
C ALA A 54 -4.85 -2.75 2.54
N THR A 55 -5.22 -1.56 2.06
CA THR A 55 -5.14 -1.20 0.64
C THR A 55 -3.70 -1.21 0.12
N VAL A 56 -2.74 -0.72 0.90
CA VAL A 56 -1.31 -0.76 0.52
C VAL A 56 -0.78 -2.20 0.52
N LEU A 57 -1.21 -3.02 1.50
CA LEU A 57 -0.87 -4.43 1.58
C LEU A 57 -1.48 -5.23 0.42
N ASP A 58 -2.71 -4.95 0.04
CA ASP A 58 -3.39 -5.58 -1.09
C ASP A 58 -2.60 -5.39 -2.40
N GLU A 59 -2.28 -4.13 -2.72
CA GLU A 59 -1.52 -3.79 -3.92
C GLU A 59 -0.12 -4.44 -3.91
N ILE A 60 0.60 -4.40 -2.78
CA ILE A 60 1.96 -4.97 -2.72
C ILE A 60 1.96 -6.50 -2.87
N MET A 61 0.95 -7.19 -2.32
CA MET A 61 0.84 -8.65 -2.39
C MET A 61 0.56 -9.12 -3.82
N VAL A 62 -0.31 -8.43 -4.56
CA VAL A 62 -0.55 -8.74 -5.98
C VAL A 62 0.75 -8.65 -6.77
N TRP A 63 1.55 -7.61 -6.52
CA TRP A 63 2.86 -7.48 -7.16
C TRP A 63 3.85 -8.56 -6.72
N ALA A 64 3.86 -8.95 -5.44
CA ALA A 64 4.72 -10.02 -4.95
C ALA A 64 4.37 -11.38 -5.60
N VAL A 65 3.08 -11.68 -5.76
CA VAL A 65 2.61 -12.87 -6.48
C VAL A 65 3.03 -12.81 -7.95
N ALA A 66 2.81 -11.67 -8.61
CA ALA A 66 3.20 -11.48 -10.02
C ALA A 66 4.71 -11.63 -10.22
N ALA A 67 5.53 -11.04 -9.34
CA ALA A 67 6.98 -11.14 -9.37
C ALA A 67 7.47 -12.58 -9.14
N SER A 68 6.81 -13.32 -8.24
CA SER A 68 7.21 -14.68 -7.87
C SER A 68 6.76 -15.74 -8.88
N THR A 69 5.57 -15.56 -9.47
CA THR A 69 4.90 -16.62 -10.26
C THR A 69 4.78 -16.29 -11.75
N ARG A 70 5.02 -15.03 -12.14
CA ARG A 70 4.72 -14.49 -13.47
C ARG A 70 3.26 -14.66 -13.88
N ARG A 71 2.34 -14.63 -12.91
CA ARG A 71 0.90 -14.69 -13.13
C ARG A 71 0.21 -13.52 -12.47
N PHE A 72 -0.88 -13.09 -13.10
CA PHE A 72 -1.80 -12.13 -12.49
C PHE A 72 -2.69 -12.85 -11.47
N ALA A 73 -3.02 -12.17 -10.38
CA ALA A 73 -3.92 -12.68 -9.35
C ALA A 73 -4.79 -11.55 -8.80
N TYR A 74 -5.97 -11.91 -8.32
CA TYR A 74 -6.82 -11.04 -7.52
C TYR A 74 -6.76 -11.48 -6.06
N CYS A 75 -6.97 -10.54 -5.15
CA CYS A 75 -7.13 -10.84 -3.74
C CYS A 75 -8.44 -11.62 -3.53
N ALA A 76 -8.33 -12.82 -2.98
CA ALA A 76 -9.48 -13.64 -2.60
C ALA A 76 -9.86 -13.41 -1.13
N GLU A 77 -8.86 -13.24 -0.27
CA GLU A 77 -9.02 -12.99 1.15
C GLU A 77 -7.81 -12.18 1.64
N LEU A 78 -8.08 -11.19 2.51
CA LEU A 78 -7.06 -10.45 3.25
C LEU A 78 -7.46 -10.43 4.72
N THR A 79 -6.66 -11.12 5.54
CA THR A 79 -6.79 -11.08 7.00
C THR A 79 -5.60 -10.30 7.55
N GLU A 80 -5.87 -9.13 8.15
CA GLU A 80 -4.85 -8.28 8.75
C GLU A 80 -5.06 -8.11 10.26
N TYR A 81 -3.96 -8.12 11.01
CA TYR A 81 -3.92 -7.74 12.40
C TYR A 81 -2.86 -6.65 12.56
N VAL A 82 -3.31 -5.43 12.84
CA VAL A 82 -2.43 -4.28 13.00
C VAL A 82 -2.29 -3.97 14.48
N GLU A 83 -1.15 -4.35 15.06
CA GLU A 83 -0.75 -3.91 16.39
C GLU A 83 0.09 -2.63 16.27
N SER A 84 -0.43 -1.50 16.76
CA SER A 84 0.35 -0.27 16.82
C SER A 84 1.41 -0.39 17.92
N ARG A 85 2.65 -0.76 17.56
CA ARG A 85 3.77 -0.81 18.52
C ARG A 85 4.31 0.56 18.92
N HIS A 86 3.98 1.57 18.12
CA HIS A 86 4.23 2.98 18.42
C HIS A 86 3.02 3.76 17.93
N PRO A 87 2.15 4.28 18.81
CA PRO A 87 1.09 5.20 18.42
C PRO A 87 1.75 6.53 18.09
N ALA A 88 2.52 6.58 16.99
CA ALA A 88 3.18 7.78 16.53
C ALA A 88 2.08 8.79 16.21
N LEU A 89 1.76 9.54 17.26
CA LEU A 89 0.98 10.75 17.29
C LEU A 89 1.50 11.55 16.11
N LEU A 90 0.69 11.67 15.06
CA LEU A 90 0.73 12.86 14.24
C LEU A 90 0.49 13.98 15.24
N LYS A 91 1.59 14.60 15.70
CA LYS A 91 1.53 15.79 16.54
C LYS A 91 0.82 16.83 15.70
N GLU A 92 -0.33 17.28 16.20
CA GLU A 92 -0.98 18.51 15.73
C GLU A 92 0.01 19.68 15.73
#